data_AF-A0A091HI37-F1
#
_entry.id   AF-A0A091HI37-F1
#
_cell.length_a   1.000
_cell.length_b   1.000
_cell.length_c   1.000
_cell.angle_alpha   90.00
_cell.angle_beta   90.00
_cell.angle_gamma   90.00
#
_symmetry.space_group_name_H-M   'P 1'
#
loop_
_entity.id
_entity.type
_entity.pdbx_description
1 polymer ?
#
loop_
_entity_poly.entity_id
_entity_poly.type
_entity_poly.pdbx_seq_one_letter_code
_entity_poly.pdbx_strand_id
1 'polypeptide(L)'
;GFTCTAADDVGEERFQELAKVMKKKKVKLGEDQLSCLVRMVTLHGIPKDLDNYPTDLLLFLSPSDYAATGSCVQYFARVGKANLDVLPRESSQRKQLLLDALTCLQIPGTQINEENAEILGHLLCDLDGEYIRGSGGSLLKHLRQCKSFLPDQEEAIRSVISGGNTTFGLPAAWSAFTLDELSGLIPVLDHSILQQIPKSALLVWLKNFARASPLTRDEVATVVEELLPTRHKRADGCPPGKEITEDVLNDSLMPTYYSAEELHACLKNVSLENHLSQMMSYPFSDEQLAVLKKYLDETYPDGYPESLLPIEDPLLGLITPKDISKWKITSADTLAAFLENNPSPELATAVIERYTGLGSALNNTALMAIGTRYLCILNATDLKKIDPSSLNLSSLSLDPSNCSQITKDILYAKAKEAYSEQRYSASYYDMIVPYLEGAPAEDLRALSKENVNMNISTLMKLRRDSLMSLKPSEVQGLLGQMNLPDLKAWESTSPIREWIRRQQQPDLDKLGIGLTGGIPVGYINIVTPKFDQPSSAPLGAVAMLLHLLPALLITFLTMSVL
;
A
#
# COMPACT_ATOMS: atom_id res chain seq x y z
N GLY A 1 7.51 -9.17 14.57
CA GLY A 1 8.42 -8.22 13.90
C GLY A 1 9.62 -7.99 14.78
N PHE A 2 10.73 -7.52 14.24
CA PHE A 2 11.86 -7.01 15.02
C PHE A 2 12.01 -5.51 14.72
N THR A 3 12.51 -4.78 15.71
CA THR A 3 12.80 -3.34 15.64
C THR A 3 14.31 -3.16 15.83
N CYS A 4 14.87 -2.05 15.32
CA CYS A 4 16.30 -1.79 15.48
C CYS A 4 16.72 -1.55 16.96
N THR A 5 15.77 -1.51 17.90
CA THR A 5 16.04 -1.35 19.35
C THR A 5 16.77 -2.53 19.99
N ALA A 6 16.70 -3.73 19.42
CA ALA A 6 17.40 -4.90 19.96
C ALA A 6 18.89 -4.97 19.54
N ALA A 7 19.33 -4.02 18.70
CA ALA A 7 20.66 -3.97 18.09
C ALA A 7 21.79 -3.84 19.11
N ASP A 8 21.63 -2.92 20.05
CA ASP A 8 22.70 -2.49 20.94
C ASP A 8 22.97 -3.48 22.08
N ASP A 9 22.00 -4.34 22.37
CA ASP A 9 22.12 -5.40 23.39
C ASP A 9 22.67 -6.73 22.82
N VAL A 10 22.72 -6.88 21.49
CA VAL A 10 23.03 -8.14 20.82
C VAL A 10 24.20 -7.94 19.86
N GLY A 11 25.39 -8.44 20.23
CA GLY A 11 26.61 -8.29 19.43
C GLY A 11 26.52 -8.83 17.99
N GLU A 12 27.36 -8.28 17.11
CA GLU A 12 27.43 -8.48 15.64
C GLU A 12 27.15 -9.91 15.16
N GLU A 13 27.90 -10.89 15.69
CA GLU A 13 27.83 -12.29 15.24
C GLU A 13 26.41 -12.87 15.41
N ARG A 14 25.72 -12.49 16.49
CA ARG A 14 24.37 -12.99 16.78
C ARG A 14 23.34 -12.45 15.79
N PHE A 15 23.52 -11.25 15.24
CA PHE A 15 22.59 -10.70 14.24
C PHE A 15 22.80 -11.26 12.85
N GLN A 16 24.05 -11.44 12.41
CA GLN A 16 24.33 -12.13 11.15
C GLN A 16 23.81 -13.57 11.19
N GLU A 17 23.99 -14.26 12.31
CA GLU A 17 23.39 -15.59 12.52
C GLU A 17 21.85 -15.54 12.49
N LEU A 18 21.23 -14.57 13.15
CA LEU A 18 19.78 -14.39 13.11
C LEU A 18 19.27 -14.19 11.68
N ALA A 19 19.90 -13.34 10.89
CA ALA A 19 19.53 -13.10 9.50
C ALA A 19 19.64 -14.38 8.64
N LYS A 20 20.71 -15.16 8.85
CA LYS A 20 20.89 -16.48 8.20
C LYS A 20 19.80 -17.47 8.62
N VAL A 21 19.37 -17.45 9.88
CA VAL A 21 18.24 -18.27 10.36
C VAL A 21 16.92 -17.80 9.76
N MET A 22 16.68 -16.50 9.65
CA MET A 22 15.48 -15.94 9.00
C MET A 22 15.35 -16.42 7.55
N LYS A 23 16.46 -16.49 6.81
CA LYS A 23 16.48 -17.10 5.47
C LYS A 23 16.06 -18.56 5.51
N LYS A 24 16.65 -19.38 6.39
CA LYS A 24 16.32 -20.81 6.52
C LYS A 24 14.85 -21.04 6.85
N LYS A 25 14.26 -20.13 7.63
CA LYS A 25 12.84 -20.17 8.02
C LYS A 25 11.90 -19.49 7.00
N LYS A 26 12.42 -18.92 5.91
CA LYS A 26 11.66 -18.19 4.88
C LYS A 26 10.75 -17.11 5.48
N VAL A 27 11.27 -16.36 6.45
CA VAL A 27 10.53 -15.28 7.09
C VAL A 27 10.24 -14.19 6.07
N LYS A 28 8.97 -13.78 5.95
CA LYS A 28 8.58 -12.61 5.14
C LYS A 28 8.88 -11.34 5.92
N LEU A 29 9.61 -10.42 5.31
CA LEU A 29 10.02 -9.15 5.93
C LEU A 29 9.49 -7.99 5.09
N GLY A 30 9.01 -6.95 5.76
CA GLY A 30 8.60 -5.69 5.12
C GLY A 30 9.80 -4.78 4.82
N GLU A 31 9.54 -3.68 4.11
CA GLU A 31 10.56 -2.69 3.71
C GLU A 31 11.38 -2.18 4.90
N ASP A 32 10.73 -1.69 5.95
CA ASP A 32 11.41 -1.17 7.15
C ASP A 32 12.27 -2.22 7.86
N GLN A 33 11.78 -3.46 7.92
CA GLN A 33 12.49 -4.57 8.53
C GLN A 33 13.72 -4.94 7.70
N LEU A 34 13.60 -4.99 6.38
CA LEU A 34 14.73 -5.27 5.49
C LEU A 34 15.76 -4.14 5.52
N SER A 35 15.31 -2.89 5.50
CA SER A 35 16.19 -1.71 5.64
C SER A 35 16.97 -1.75 6.96
N CYS A 36 16.29 -2.06 8.08
CA CYS A 36 16.95 -2.27 9.36
C CYS A 36 17.94 -3.45 9.32
N LEU A 37 17.53 -4.59 8.76
CA LEU A 37 18.35 -5.79 8.67
C LEU A 37 19.65 -5.53 7.89
N VAL A 38 19.55 -4.81 6.77
CA VAL A 38 20.70 -4.44 5.94
C VAL A 38 21.68 -3.61 6.75
N ARG A 39 21.21 -2.56 7.45
CA ARG A 39 22.07 -1.70 8.29
C ARG A 39 22.77 -2.50 9.38
N MET A 40 22.06 -3.41 10.03
CA MET A 40 22.61 -4.27 11.08
C MET A 40 23.66 -5.25 10.53
N VAL A 41 23.36 -5.90 9.41
CA VAL A 41 24.26 -6.87 8.77
C VAL A 41 25.51 -6.19 8.20
N THR A 42 25.41 -4.92 7.81
CA THR A 42 26.51 -4.16 7.17
C THR A 42 27.22 -3.18 8.11
N LEU A 43 26.85 -3.12 9.40
CA LEU A 43 27.36 -2.15 10.38
C LEU A 43 28.89 -2.08 10.46
N HIS A 44 29.55 -3.23 10.30
CA HIS A 44 31.02 -3.36 10.34
C HIS A 44 31.63 -3.77 8.99
N GLY A 45 30.90 -3.54 7.90
CA GLY A 45 31.31 -3.87 6.53
C GLY A 45 30.40 -4.91 5.88
N ILE A 46 30.55 -5.07 4.57
CA ILE A 46 29.69 -5.96 3.77
C ILE A 46 30.15 -7.41 3.94
N PRO A 47 29.24 -8.33 4.35
CA PRO A 47 29.58 -9.75 4.46
C PRO A 47 30.05 -10.33 3.12
N LYS A 48 31.00 -11.25 3.16
CA LYS A 48 31.49 -11.94 1.95
C LYS A 48 30.57 -13.08 1.52
N ASP A 49 29.62 -13.48 2.36
CA ASP A 49 28.72 -14.60 2.16
C ASP A 49 27.25 -14.15 2.07
N LEU A 50 26.97 -13.04 1.37
CA LEU A 50 25.61 -12.51 1.17
C LEU A 50 24.63 -13.56 0.63
N ASP A 51 25.16 -14.59 -0.03
CA ASP A 51 24.40 -15.75 -0.47
C ASP A 51 23.62 -16.44 0.67
N ASN A 52 24.09 -16.37 1.92
CA ASN A 52 23.49 -17.00 3.10
C ASN A 52 22.37 -16.20 3.77
N TYR A 53 22.06 -15.01 3.25
CA TYR A 53 21.05 -14.09 3.81
C TYR A 53 19.74 -14.12 3.00
N PRO A 54 18.62 -13.59 3.54
CA PRO A 54 17.36 -13.49 2.82
C PRO A 54 17.53 -12.81 1.46
N THR A 55 16.93 -13.35 0.41
CA THR A 55 17.13 -12.85 -0.96
C THR A 55 16.64 -11.41 -1.12
N ASP A 56 15.54 -11.04 -0.45
CA ASP A 56 14.96 -9.70 -0.48
C ASP A 56 15.90 -8.62 0.11
N LEU A 57 16.92 -9.02 0.88
CA LEU A 57 17.95 -8.12 1.38
C LEU A 57 18.75 -7.49 0.23
N LEU A 58 18.96 -8.24 -0.85
CA LEU A 58 19.73 -7.79 -2.01
C LEU A 58 19.08 -6.60 -2.73
N LEU A 59 17.76 -6.39 -2.55
CA LEU A 59 17.04 -5.23 -3.09
C LEU A 59 17.57 -3.91 -2.53
N PHE A 60 18.22 -3.95 -1.36
CA PHE A 60 18.75 -2.79 -0.65
C PHE A 60 20.26 -2.59 -0.81
N LEU A 61 20.91 -3.47 -1.57
CA LEU A 61 22.34 -3.44 -1.86
C LEU A 61 22.59 -3.16 -3.34
N SER A 62 23.77 -2.68 -3.69
CA SER A 62 24.20 -2.52 -5.08
C SER A 62 24.93 -3.77 -5.59
N PRO A 63 25.06 -3.96 -6.92
CA PRO A 63 25.90 -5.01 -7.48
C PRO A 63 27.37 -4.93 -7.02
N SER A 64 27.84 -3.72 -6.69
CA SER A 64 29.21 -3.50 -6.20
C SER A 64 29.39 -4.03 -4.77
N ASP A 65 28.35 -3.93 -3.94
CA ASP A 65 28.37 -4.50 -2.59
C ASP A 65 28.46 -6.04 -2.64
N TYR A 66 27.88 -6.64 -3.69
CA TYR A 66 27.91 -8.08 -3.90
C TYR A 66 29.23 -8.62 -4.47
N ALA A 67 30.15 -7.75 -4.90
CA ALA A 67 31.36 -8.15 -5.63
C ALA A 67 32.27 -9.11 -4.86
N ALA A 68 32.23 -9.09 -3.52
CA ALA A 68 32.98 -10.02 -2.68
C ALA A 68 32.33 -11.42 -2.55
N THR A 69 31.03 -11.53 -2.86
CA THR A 69 30.26 -12.79 -2.80
C THR A 69 30.19 -13.47 -4.16
N GLY A 70 29.97 -12.71 -5.25
CA GLY A 70 29.84 -13.28 -6.58
C GLY A 70 29.81 -12.26 -7.70
N SER A 71 29.47 -12.72 -8.90
CA SER A 71 29.39 -11.88 -10.09
C SER A 71 28.10 -11.06 -10.14
N CYS A 72 28.11 -10.01 -10.96
CA CYS A 72 26.92 -9.21 -11.22
C CYS A 72 25.75 -10.05 -11.79
N VAL A 73 26.04 -11.03 -12.65
CA VAL A 73 25.02 -11.96 -13.18
C VAL A 73 24.41 -12.81 -12.06
N GLN A 74 25.23 -13.30 -11.12
CA GLN A 74 24.74 -14.05 -9.96
C GLN A 74 23.90 -13.18 -9.02
N TYR A 75 24.30 -11.92 -8.82
CA TYR A 75 23.53 -10.95 -8.07
C TYR A 75 22.12 -10.78 -8.68
N PHE A 76 22.03 -10.49 -9.98
CA PHE A 76 20.73 -10.29 -10.62
C PHE A 76 19.89 -11.56 -10.76
N ALA A 77 20.51 -12.73 -10.94
CA ALA A 77 19.79 -14.01 -10.90
C ALA A 77 19.13 -14.28 -9.54
N ARG A 78 19.64 -13.66 -8.46
CA ARG A 78 19.02 -13.70 -7.13
C ARG A 78 18.00 -12.58 -6.94
N VAL A 79 18.31 -11.34 -7.36
CA VAL A 79 17.35 -10.22 -7.34
C VAL A 79 16.09 -10.56 -8.14
N GLY A 80 16.23 -11.20 -9.31
CA GLY A 80 15.10 -11.66 -10.12
C GLY A 80 14.22 -12.71 -9.44
N LYS A 81 14.66 -13.31 -8.33
CA LYS A 81 13.88 -14.25 -7.50
C LYS A 81 13.36 -13.61 -6.20
N ALA A 82 13.72 -12.36 -5.94
CA ALA A 82 13.29 -11.61 -4.76
C ALA A 82 11.84 -11.13 -4.91
N ASN A 83 11.20 -10.86 -3.78
CA ASN A 83 9.89 -10.22 -3.77
C ASN A 83 10.02 -8.71 -4.02
N LEU A 84 9.94 -8.29 -5.28
CA LEU A 84 10.06 -6.88 -5.66
C LEU A 84 8.97 -5.98 -5.07
N ASP A 85 7.83 -6.53 -4.63
CA ASP A 85 6.73 -5.76 -4.03
C ASP A 85 7.06 -5.18 -2.66
N VAL A 86 8.20 -5.57 -2.08
CA VAL A 86 8.78 -4.87 -0.92
C VAL A 86 9.12 -3.42 -1.29
N LEU A 87 9.49 -3.17 -2.54
CA LEU A 87 9.76 -1.83 -3.05
C LEU A 87 8.60 -1.36 -3.93
N PRO A 88 8.01 -0.18 -3.67
CA PRO A 88 7.03 0.42 -4.56
C PRO A 88 7.58 0.55 -5.99
N ARG A 89 6.74 0.39 -7.02
CA ARG A 89 7.16 0.50 -8.45
C ARG A 89 7.77 1.86 -8.77
N GLU A 90 7.32 2.90 -8.08
CA GLU A 90 7.79 4.28 -8.26
C GLU A 90 9.16 4.51 -7.64
N SER A 91 9.61 3.62 -6.73
CA SER A 91 10.86 3.73 -6.01
C SER A 91 12.04 3.88 -6.95
N SER A 92 12.88 4.89 -6.69
CA SER A 92 14.13 5.10 -7.41
C SER A 92 15.04 3.87 -7.32
N GLN A 93 15.00 3.15 -6.19
CA GLN A 93 15.79 1.96 -5.97
C GLN A 93 15.37 0.81 -6.91
N ARG A 94 14.07 0.54 -7.02
CA ARG A 94 13.54 -0.51 -7.90
C ARG A 94 13.84 -0.22 -9.38
N LYS A 95 13.69 1.04 -9.79
CA LYS A 95 14.06 1.51 -11.14
C LYS A 95 15.56 1.35 -11.41
N GLN A 96 16.40 1.69 -10.43
CA GLN A 96 17.85 1.54 -10.55
C GLN A 96 18.26 0.07 -10.68
N LEU A 97 17.63 -0.85 -9.92
CA LEU A 97 17.89 -2.28 -10.02
C LEU A 97 17.65 -2.82 -11.44
N LEU A 98 16.57 -2.39 -12.10
CA LEU A 98 16.31 -2.78 -13.48
C LEU A 98 17.39 -2.23 -14.44
N LEU A 99 17.75 -0.95 -14.33
CA LEU A 99 18.78 -0.33 -15.18
C LEU A 99 20.15 -0.99 -15.00
N ASP A 100 20.52 -1.29 -13.76
CA ASP A 100 21.76 -1.98 -13.43
C ASP A 100 21.74 -3.42 -13.96
N ALA A 101 20.60 -4.10 -13.92
CA ALA A 101 20.44 -5.45 -14.46
C ALA A 101 20.63 -5.50 -15.98
N LEU A 102 19.98 -4.56 -16.70
CA LEU A 102 20.12 -4.44 -18.16
C LEU A 102 21.57 -4.13 -18.55
N THR A 103 22.24 -3.26 -17.79
CA THR A 103 23.66 -2.94 -17.98
C THR A 103 24.56 -4.15 -17.71
N CYS A 104 24.29 -4.88 -16.64
CA CYS A 104 25.03 -6.07 -16.24
C CYS A 104 25.00 -7.18 -17.29
N LEU A 105 23.81 -7.41 -17.87
CA LEU A 105 23.57 -8.43 -18.89
C LEU A 105 23.92 -7.98 -20.31
N GLN A 106 24.34 -6.72 -20.48
CA GLN A 106 24.72 -6.14 -21.77
C GLN A 106 23.63 -6.32 -22.83
N ILE A 107 22.38 -6.05 -22.46
CA ILE A 107 21.22 -6.23 -23.36
C ILE A 107 21.35 -5.33 -24.60
N PRO A 108 21.36 -5.88 -25.82
CA PRO A 108 21.48 -5.08 -27.05
C PRO A 108 20.13 -4.46 -27.42
N GLY A 109 20.00 -3.14 -27.22
CA GLY A 109 18.76 -2.42 -27.48
C GLY A 109 17.63 -2.94 -26.59
N THR A 110 16.55 -3.41 -27.21
CA THR A 110 15.34 -3.91 -26.53
C THR A 110 15.14 -5.43 -26.65
N GLN A 111 16.16 -6.16 -27.11
CA GLN A 111 16.09 -7.59 -27.40
C GLN A 111 16.59 -8.43 -26.22
N ILE A 112 15.67 -9.05 -25.49
CA ILE A 112 15.95 -9.94 -24.37
C ILE A 112 15.69 -11.39 -24.80
N ASN A 113 16.75 -12.20 -24.76
CA ASN A 113 16.67 -13.63 -25.04
C ASN A 113 16.19 -14.42 -23.81
N GLU A 114 15.94 -15.72 -23.97
CA GLU A 114 15.40 -16.58 -22.91
C GLU A 114 16.34 -16.71 -21.70
N GLU A 115 17.66 -16.77 -21.91
CA GLU A 115 18.66 -16.85 -20.83
C GLU A 115 18.66 -15.59 -19.96
N ASN A 116 18.68 -14.41 -20.59
CA ASN A 116 18.62 -13.14 -19.87
C ASN A 116 17.27 -12.93 -19.20
N ALA A 117 16.18 -13.40 -19.80
CA ALA A 117 14.85 -13.37 -19.18
C ALA A 117 14.81 -14.22 -17.90
N GLU A 118 15.42 -15.40 -17.90
CA GLU A 118 15.51 -16.25 -16.71
C GLU A 118 16.32 -15.58 -15.58
N ILE A 119 17.40 -14.86 -15.92
CA ILE A 119 18.20 -14.11 -14.94
C ILE A 119 17.42 -12.92 -14.38
N LEU A 120 16.74 -12.15 -15.24
CA LEU A 120 15.95 -10.99 -14.82
C LEU A 120 14.76 -11.38 -13.94
N GLY A 121 14.13 -12.53 -14.20
CA GLY A 121 13.04 -13.06 -13.39
C GLY A 121 11.93 -12.03 -13.17
N HIS A 122 11.59 -11.73 -11.92
CA HIS A 122 10.57 -10.76 -11.55
C HIS A 122 10.86 -9.32 -12.01
N LEU A 123 12.13 -8.95 -12.29
CA LEU A 123 12.44 -7.62 -12.85
C LEU A 123 11.83 -7.42 -14.23
N LEU A 124 11.50 -8.49 -14.95
CA LEU A 124 10.79 -8.41 -16.24
C LEU A 124 9.43 -7.72 -16.12
N CYS A 125 8.80 -7.77 -14.94
CA CYS A 125 7.52 -7.13 -14.68
C CYS A 125 7.59 -5.59 -14.66
N ASP A 126 8.79 -5.03 -14.61
CA ASP A 126 9.04 -3.59 -14.61
C ASP A 126 9.58 -3.09 -15.97
N LEU A 127 9.72 -3.96 -16.97
CA LEU A 127 10.12 -3.58 -18.33
C LEU A 127 9.03 -2.75 -19.01
N ASP A 128 9.42 -1.74 -19.77
CA ASP A 128 8.47 -1.00 -20.60
C ASP A 128 7.93 -1.85 -21.77
N GLY A 129 6.86 -1.36 -22.41
CA GLY A 129 6.27 -2.02 -23.57
C GLY A 129 7.21 -2.15 -24.79
N GLU A 130 8.29 -1.38 -24.89
CA GLU A 130 9.25 -1.47 -25.99
C GLU A 130 10.11 -2.74 -25.89
N TYR A 131 10.60 -3.07 -24.69
CA TYR A 131 11.30 -4.33 -24.42
C TYR A 131 10.43 -5.55 -24.69
N ILE A 132 9.14 -5.48 -24.32
CA ILE A 132 8.17 -6.56 -24.57
C ILE A 132 7.96 -6.76 -26.07
N ARG A 133 7.70 -5.68 -26.82
CA ARG A 133 7.53 -5.75 -28.28
C ARG A 133 8.80 -6.20 -29.00
N GLY A 134 9.95 -5.67 -28.59
CA GLY A 134 11.25 -5.99 -29.15
C GLY A 134 11.55 -7.48 -29.01
N SER A 135 11.43 -8.00 -27.78
CA SER A 135 11.77 -9.40 -27.46
C SER A 135 10.73 -10.41 -27.98
N GLY A 136 9.50 -9.97 -28.22
CA GLY A 136 8.44 -10.80 -28.80
C GLY A 136 8.03 -11.95 -27.87
N GLY A 137 7.83 -13.14 -28.46
CA GLY A 137 7.30 -14.31 -27.74
C GLY A 137 8.20 -14.89 -26.64
N SER A 138 9.48 -14.52 -26.56
CA SER A 138 10.43 -15.06 -25.57
C SER A 138 10.06 -14.71 -24.12
N LEU A 139 9.40 -13.57 -23.91
CA LEU A 139 9.08 -13.07 -22.57
C LEU A 139 7.74 -13.56 -22.04
N LEU A 140 6.81 -14.03 -22.88
CA LEU A 140 5.44 -14.35 -22.47
C LEU A 140 5.36 -15.36 -21.31
N LYS A 141 6.23 -16.38 -21.32
CA LYS A 141 6.30 -17.39 -20.24
C LYS A 141 6.75 -16.84 -18.90
N HIS A 142 7.54 -15.77 -18.91
CA HIS A 142 8.02 -15.12 -17.70
C HIS A 142 7.03 -14.04 -17.25
N LEU A 143 6.48 -13.27 -18.18
CA LEU A 143 5.50 -12.22 -17.91
C LEU A 143 4.23 -12.76 -17.23
N ARG A 144 3.81 -14.01 -17.49
CA ARG A 144 2.67 -14.63 -16.78
C ARG A 144 2.83 -14.69 -15.26
N GLN A 145 4.04 -14.52 -14.72
CA GLN A 145 4.32 -14.52 -13.29
C GLN A 145 4.18 -13.12 -12.67
N CYS A 146 3.99 -12.09 -13.49
CA CYS A 146 3.76 -10.73 -13.04
C CYS A 146 2.36 -10.59 -12.46
N LYS A 147 2.24 -9.87 -11.35
CA LYS A 147 0.96 -9.65 -10.67
C LYS A 147 0.06 -8.63 -11.37
N SER A 148 0.65 -7.69 -12.08
CA SER A 148 -0.06 -6.61 -12.76
C SER A 148 0.81 -6.00 -13.85
N PHE A 149 0.17 -5.30 -14.78
CA PHE A 149 0.81 -4.65 -15.90
C PHE A 149 0.39 -3.18 -15.97
N LEU A 150 1.25 -2.35 -16.54
CA LEU A 150 0.93 -0.98 -16.93
C LEU A 150 0.21 -1.01 -18.30
N PRO A 151 -0.58 0.02 -18.64
CA PRO A 151 -1.33 0.04 -19.91
C PRO A 151 -0.46 -0.15 -21.16
N ASP A 152 0.76 0.38 -21.17
CA ASP A 152 1.71 0.23 -22.28
C ASP A 152 2.26 -1.20 -22.39
N GLN A 153 2.48 -1.86 -21.24
CA GLN A 153 2.87 -3.27 -21.17
C GLN A 153 1.73 -4.17 -21.67
N GLU A 154 0.49 -3.90 -21.27
CA GLU A 154 -0.68 -4.65 -21.74
C GLU A 154 -0.83 -4.56 -23.25
N GLU A 155 -0.74 -3.35 -23.82
CA GLU A 155 -0.78 -3.15 -25.26
C GLU A 155 0.35 -3.90 -25.98
N ALA A 156 1.56 -3.86 -25.43
CA ALA A 156 2.70 -4.61 -25.96
C ALA A 156 2.46 -6.12 -25.95
N ILE A 157 1.95 -6.68 -24.85
CA ILE A 157 1.62 -8.11 -24.72
C ILE A 157 0.54 -8.49 -25.75
N ARG A 158 -0.55 -7.72 -25.84
CA ARG A 158 -1.63 -7.95 -26.83
C ARG A 158 -1.09 -7.93 -28.26
N SER A 159 -0.21 -6.98 -28.58
CA SER A 159 0.44 -6.88 -29.89
C SER A 159 1.31 -8.10 -30.21
N VAL A 160 2.11 -8.58 -29.25
CA VAL A 160 2.97 -9.76 -29.43
C VAL A 160 2.14 -11.03 -29.64
N ILE A 161 1.09 -11.21 -28.84
CA ILE A 161 0.16 -12.35 -28.92
C ILE A 161 -0.56 -12.36 -30.27
N SER A 162 -1.11 -11.21 -30.67
CA SER A 162 -1.87 -11.07 -31.93
C SER A 162 -1.01 -11.26 -33.17
N GLY A 163 0.29 -10.93 -33.09
CA GLY A 163 1.24 -11.12 -34.20
C GLY A 163 1.54 -12.59 -34.51
N GLY A 164 1.26 -13.53 -33.59
CA GLY A 164 1.41 -14.97 -33.80
C GLY A 164 2.85 -15.48 -33.96
N ASN A 165 3.85 -14.59 -34.00
CA ASN A 165 5.27 -14.93 -34.06
C ASN A 165 5.79 -15.31 -32.66
N THR A 166 5.18 -16.32 -32.08
CA THR A 166 5.49 -16.87 -30.75
C THR A 166 5.55 -18.38 -30.84
N THR A 167 6.12 -19.02 -29.83
CA THR A 167 6.10 -20.49 -29.71
C THR A 167 4.69 -21.05 -29.51
N PHE A 168 3.71 -20.19 -29.19
CA PHE A 168 2.31 -20.55 -28.99
C PHE A 168 1.45 -20.37 -30.24
N GLY A 169 1.95 -19.70 -31.27
CA GLY A 169 1.20 -19.38 -32.48
C GLY A 169 0.06 -18.37 -32.25
N LEU A 170 -0.83 -18.25 -33.24
CA LEU A 170 -2.00 -17.36 -33.20
C LEU A 170 -3.07 -17.87 -32.22
N PRO A 171 -3.84 -16.97 -31.56
CA PRO A 171 -4.92 -17.34 -30.64
C PRO A 171 -5.93 -18.37 -31.21
N ALA A 172 -6.22 -18.31 -32.51
CA ALA A 172 -7.10 -19.25 -33.19
C ALA A 172 -6.64 -20.71 -33.18
N ALA A 173 -5.36 -20.97 -32.93
CA ALA A 173 -4.79 -22.31 -32.82
C ALA A 173 -4.57 -22.76 -31.37
N TRP A 174 -4.93 -21.92 -30.39
CA TRP A 174 -4.68 -22.22 -28.99
C TRP A 174 -5.55 -23.35 -28.46
N SER A 175 -4.95 -24.19 -27.63
CA SER A 175 -5.62 -25.25 -26.90
C SER A 175 -5.87 -24.85 -25.45
N ALA A 176 -6.63 -25.67 -24.72
CA ALA A 176 -6.78 -25.49 -23.27
C ALA A 176 -5.43 -25.53 -22.52
N PHE A 177 -4.45 -26.28 -23.01
CA PHE A 177 -3.10 -26.32 -22.43
C PHE A 177 -2.33 -25.02 -22.69
N THR A 178 -2.51 -24.41 -23.86
CA THR A 178 -1.88 -23.13 -24.19
C THR A 178 -2.43 -22.01 -23.28
N LEU A 179 -3.75 -22.01 -23.07
CA LEU A 179 -4.42 -21.11 -22.13
C LEU A 179 -3.93 -21.31 -20.69
N ASP A 180 -3.77 -22.56 -20.25
CA ASP A 180 -3.26 -22.86 -18.92
C ASP A 180 -1.80 -22.39 -18.74
N GLU A 181 -0.95 -22.64 -19.74
CA GLU A 181 0.44 -22.18 -19.74
C GLU A 181 0.54 -20.66 -19.71
N LEU A 182 -0.41 -19.94 -20.33
CA LEU A 182 -0.47 -18.48 -20.36
C LEU A 182 -1.49 -17.89 -19.37
N SER A 183 -1.95 -18.66 -18.39
CA SER A 183 -3.06 -18.26 -17.50
C SER A 183 -2.88 -16.89 -16.87
N GLY A 184 -1.69 -16.55 -16.37
CA GLY A 184 -1.39 -15.23 -15.79
C GLY A 184 -1.42 -14.05 -16.78
N LEU A 185 -1.58 -14.30 -18.09
CA LEU A 185 -1.79 -13.26 -19.11
C LEU A 185 -3.26 -13.14 -19.55
N ILE A 186 -4.15 -14.04 -19.13
CA ILE A 186 -5.59 -13.97 -19.44
C ILE A 186 -6.20 -12.59 -19.12
N PRO A 187 -5.89 -11.94 -17.97
CA PRO A 187 -6.43 -10.62 -17.65
C PRO A 187 -6.04 -9.52 -18.64
N VAL A 188 -4.95 -9.73 -19.37
CA VAL A 188 -4.46 -8.80 -20.39
C VAL A 188 -5.16 -9.05 -21.73
N LEU A 189 -5.76 -10.21 -21.97
CA LEU A 189 -6.43 -10.51 -23.23
C LEU A 189 -7.76 -9.74 -23.30
N ASP A 190 -7.91 -8.89 -24.31
CA ASP A 190 -9.18 -8.22 -24.57
C ASP A 190 -10.18 -9.15 -25.28
N HIS A 191 -11.44 -8.72 -25.36
CA HIS A 191 -12.50 -9.43 -26.07
C HIS A 191 -12.10 -9.82 -27.50
N SER A 192 -11.31 -8.99 -28.20
CA SER A 192 -10.92 -9.26 -29.59
C SER A 192 -9.97 -10.46 -29.71
N ILE A 193 -9.09 -10.67 -28.73
CA ILE A 193 -8.20 -11.83 -28.67
C ILE A 193 -8.97 -13.05 -28.17
N LEU A 194 -9.75 -12.91 -27.09
CA LEU A 194 -10.49 -14.04 -26.52
C LEU A 194 -11.48 -14.66 -27.52
N GLN A 195 -12.14 -13.84 -28.35
CA GLN A 195 -13.06 -14.31 -29.41
C GLN A 195 -12.38 -15.11 -30.52
N GLN A 196 -11.08 -14.91 -30.73
CA GLN A 196 -10.33 -15.70 -31.70
C GLN A 196 -10.06 -17.10 -31.20
N ILE A 197 -10.02 -17.30 -29.87
CA ILE A 197 -9.72 -18.60 -29.26
C ILE A 197 -10.91 -19.55 -29.47
N PRO A 198 -10.69 -20.81 -29.87
CA PRO A 198 -11.78 -21.76 -30.04
C PRO A 198 -12.62 -21.92 -28.76
N LYS A 199 -13.96 -21.78 -28.87
CA LYS A 199 -14.88 -21.95 -27.73
C LYS A 199 -14.72 -23.30 -27.02
N SER A 200 -14.38 -24.36 -27.76
CA SER A 200 -14.08 -25.67 -27.19
C SER A 200 -12.84 -25.66 -26.30
N ALA A 201 -11.80 -24.89 -26.65
CA ALA A 201 -10.60 -24.73 -25.83
C ALA A 201 -10.92 -23.97 -24.53
N LEU A 202 -11.67 -22.87 -24.61
CA LEU A 202 -12.11 -22.10 -23.44
C LEU A 202 -12.97 -22.96 -22.49
N LEU A 203 -13.92 -23.74 -23.01
CA LEU A 203 -14.76 -24.65 -22.21
C LEU A 203 -13.94 -25.74 -21.50
N VAL A 204 -13.01 -26.38 -22.22
CA VAL A 204 -12.14 -27.41 -21.64
C VAL A 204 -11.22 -26.80 -20.57
N TRP A 205 -10.74 -25.57 -20.81
CA TRP A 205 -9.93 -24.84 -19.84
C TRP A 205 -10.71 -24.48 -18.59
N LEU A 206 -11.91 -23.90 -18.73
CA LEU A 206 -12.78 -23.55 -17.62
C LEU A 206 -13.12 -24.77 -16.75
N LYS A 207 -13.37 -25.91 -17.39
CA LYS A 207 -13.69 -27.17 -16.70
C LYS A 207 -12.52 -27.75 -15.92
N ASN A 208 -11.32 -27.76 -16.51
CA ASN A 208 -10.20 -28.57 -16.01
C ASN A 208 -9.09 -27.76 -15.31
N PHE A 209 -8.90 -26.49 -15.69
CA PHE A 209 -7.73 -25.70 -15.28
C PHE A 209 -8.10 -24.45 -14.46
N ALA A 210 -9.22 -23.78 -14.76
CA ALA A 210 -9.56 -22.49 -14.12
C ALA A 210 -9.55 -22.53 -12.57
N ARG A 211 -10.05 -23.61 -11.95
CA ARG A 211 -10.05 -23.78 -10.48
C ARG A 211 -8.65 -23.84 -9.86
N ALA A 212 -7.65 -24.32 -10.60
CA ALA A 212 -6.26 -24.41 -10.13
C ALA A 212 -5.41 -23.22 -10.63
N SER A 213 -6.01 -22.34 -11.44
CA SER A 213 -5.32 -21.17 -11.98
C SER A 213 -5.13 -20.11 -10.89
N PRO A 214 -4.12 -19.24 -11.01
CA PRO A 214 -3.90 -18.14 -10.07
C PRO A 214 -4.88 -16.97 -10.28
N LEU A 215 -5.82 -17.09 -11.23
CA LEU A 215 -6.74 -16.02 -11.61
C LEU A 215 -7.83 -15.83 -10.56
N THR A 216 -8.21 -14.57 -10.40
CA THR A 216 -9.36 -14.17 -9.62
C THR A 216 -10.66 -14.59 -10.32
N ARG A 217 -11.74 -14.64 -9.54
CA ARG A 217 -13.07 -14.99 -10.03
C ARG A 217 -13.54 -14.07 -11.16
N ASP A 218 -13.24 -12.77 -11.06
CA ASP A 218 -13.64 -11.78 -12.07
C ASP A 218 -12.82 -11.91 -13.36
N GLU A 219 -11.52 -12.21 -13.25
CA GLU A 219 -10.68 -12.49 -14.41
C GLU A 219 -11.17 -13.74 -15.17
N VAL A 220 -11.64 -14.77 -14.47
CA VAL A 220 -12.26 -15.95 -15.10
C VAL A 220 -13.64 -15.61 -15.69
N ALA A 221 -14.38 -14.67 -15.11
CA ALA A 221 -15.68 -14.24 -15.62
C ALA A 221 -15.57 -13.61 -17.03
N THR A 222 -14.46 -12.94 -17.35
CA THR A 222 -14.20 -12.43 -18.71
C THR A 222 -14.17 -13.56 -19.76
N VAL A 223 -13.67 -14.74 -19.40
CA VAL A 223 -13.68 -15.92 -20.27
C VAL A 223 -15.09 -16.51 -20.39
N VAL A 224 -15.86 -16.51 -19.29
CA VAL A 224 -17.26 -16.96 -19.30
C VAL A 224 -18.11 -16.09 -20.23
N GLU A 225 -17.89 -14.78 -20.21
CA GLU A 225 -18.61 -13.82 -21.06
C GLU A 225 -18.51 -14.17 -22.55
N GLU A 226 -17.33 -14.60 -23.02
CA GLU A 226 -17.13 -15.02 -24.43
C GLU A 226 -17.84 -16.33 -24.81
N LEU A 227 -18.17 -17.13 -23.80
CA LEU A 227 -18.93 -18.36 -23.97
C LEU A 227 -20.44 -18.12 -23.98
N LEU A 228 -20.89 -17.00 -23.43
CA LEU A 228 -22.30 -16.63 -23.42
C LEU A 228 -22.83 -16.30 -24.83
N PRO A 229 -24.13 -16.53 -25.08
CA PRO A 229 -24.74 -16.19 -26.36
C PRO A 229 -24.86 -14.67 -26.54
N THR A 230 -24.34 -14.14 -27.65
CA THR A 230 -24.43 -12.70 -27.99
C THR A 230 -25.85 -12.23 -28.34
N ARG A 231 -26.79 -13.14 -28.56
CA ARG A 231 -28.17 -12.81 -28.93
C ARG A 231 -29.16 -13.36 -27.91
N HIS A 232 -29.71 -12.46 -27.11
CA HIS A 232 -30.66 -12.77 -26.06
C HIS A 232 -32.07 -12.89 -26.65
N LYS A 233 -32.74 -14.02 -26.43
CA LYS A 233 -34.18 -14.12 -26.64
C LYS A 233 -34.86 -13.61 -25.37
N ARG A 234 -35.92 -12.80 -25.52
CA ARG A 234 -36.78 -12.45 -24.38
C ARG A 234 -37.37 -13.75 -23.83
N ALA A 235 -36.98 -14.12 -22.62
CA ALA A 235 -37.51 -15.29 -21.94
C ALA A 235 -38.85 -14.92 -21.28
N ASP A 236 -39.91 -15.64 -21.63
CA ASP A 236 -41.19 -15.59 -20.93
C ASP A 236 -41.24 -16.74 -19.93
N GLY A 237 -40.55 -16.55 -18.80
CA GLY A 237 -40.31 -17.60 -17.79
C GLY A 237 -39.07 -18.45 -18.05
N CYS A 238 -38.77 -19.36 -17.12
CA CYS A 238 -37.63 -20.28 -17.24
C CYS A 238 -37.87 -21.24 -18.41
N PRO A 239 -36.93 -21.36 -19.37
CA PRO A 239 -37.13 -22.25 -20.51
C PRO A 239 -37.31 -23.72 -20.07
N PRO A 240 -38.14 -24.52 -20.78
CA PRO A 240 -38.30 -25.94 -20.46
C PRO A 240 -36.96 -26.68 -20.44
N GLY A 241 -36.67 -27.41 -19.36
CA GLY A 241 -35.43 -28.16 -19.19
C GLY A 241 -34.21 -27.34 -18.78
N LYS A 242 -34.38 -26.05 -18.45
CA LYS A 242 -33.33 -25.16 -17.92
C LYS A 242 -33.51 -24.87 -16.43
N GLU A 243 -34.37 -25.59 -15.73
CA GLU A 243 -34.51 -25.46 -14.28
C GLU A 243 -33.17 -25.70 -13.58
N ILE A 244 -32.86 -24.89 -12.57
CA ILE A 244 -31.62 -25.00 -11.79
C ILE A 244 -31.82 -26.16 -10.80
N THR A 245 -31.34 -27.34 -11.18
CA THR A 245 -31.35 -28.55 -10.35
C THR A 245 -30.05 -28.66 -9.53
N GLU A 246 -30.00 -29.59 -8.58
CA GLU A 246 -28.77 -29.94 -7.85
C GLU A 246 -27.63 -30.34 -8.80
N ASP A 247 -27.91 -31.06 -9.88
CA ASP A 247 -26.88 -31.43 -10.86
C ASP A 247 -26.30 -30.20 -11.56
N VAL A 248 -27.15 -29.21 -11.89
CA VAL A 248 -26.73 -27.93 -12.49
C VAL A 248 -25.92 -27.12 -11.48
N LEU A 249 -26.35 -27.06 -10.23
CA LEU A 249 -25.62 -26.38 -9.15
C LEU A 249 -24.27 -27.05 -8.84
N ASN A 250 -24.10 -28.34 -9.14
CA ASN A 250 -22.83 -29.03 -8.92
C ASN A 250 -21.90 -29.01 -10.14
N ASP A 251 -22.33 -28.46 -11.27
CA ASP A 251 -21.50 -28.31 -12.46
C ASP A 251 -20.67 -27.01 -12.40
N SER A 252 -19.36 -27.12 -12.68
CA SER A 252 -18.47 -25.94 -12.74
C SER A 252 -18.77 -25.02 -13.92
N LEU A 253 -19.42 -25.53 -14.97
CA LEU A 253 -19.75 -24.79 -16.18
C LEU A 253 -21.12 -24.11 -16.13
N MET A 254 -21.83 -24.19 -14.99
CA MET A 254 -23.13 -23.56 -14.79
C MET A 254 -23.21 -22.10 -15.30
N PRO A 255 -22.19 -21.24 -15.08
CA PRO A 255 -22.21 -19.85 -15.59
C PRO A 255 -22.36 -19.72 -17.11
N THR A 256 -21.98 -20.74 -17.86
CA THR A 256 -22.09 -20.74 -19.33
C THR A 256 -23.45 -21.20 -19.84
N TYR A 257 -24.32 -21.70 -18.95
CA TYR A 257 -25.60 -22.30 -19.34
C TYR A 257 -26.73 -21.29 -19.52
N TYR A 258 -26.61 -20.12 -18.90
CA TYR A 258 -27.68 -19.14 -18.79
C TYR A 258 -27.19 -17.77 -19.23
N SER A 259 -27.90 -17.14 -20.16
CA SER A 259 -27.84 -15.68 -20.27
C SER A 259 -28.35 -15.02 -18.98
N ALA A 260 -28.07 -13.73 -18.78
CA ALA A 260 -28.55 -12.99 -17.61
C ALA A 260 -30.09 -13.08 -17.47
N GLU A 261 -30.84 -12.94 -18.57
CA GLU A 261 -32.30 -13.01 -18.55
C GLU A 261 -32.83 -14.41 -18.23
N GLU A 262 -32.21 -15.45 -18.80
CA GLU A 262 -32.57 -16.84 -18.49
C GLU A 262 -32.27 -17.18 -17.02
N LEU A 263 -31.14 -16.69 -16.50
CA LEU A 263 -30.78 -16.86 -15.10
C LEU A 263 -31.84 -16.21 -14.19
N HIS A 264 -32.26 -14.96 -14.47
CA HIS A 264 -33.30 -14.27 -13.70
C HIS A 264 -34.62 -15.07 -13.70
N ALA A 265 -35.00 -15.57 -14.87
CA ALA A 265 -36.25 -16.32 -15.03
C ALA A 265 -36.23 -17.66 -14.29
N CYS A 266 -35.08 -18.33 -14.22
CA CYS A 266 -34.92 -19.63 -13.58
C CYS A 266 -34.63 -19.57 -12.07
N LEU A 267 -34.23 -18.42 -11.52
CA LEU A 267 -33.97 -18.24 -10.09
C LEU A 267 -35.24 -18.30 -9.22
N LYS A 268 -36.43 -18.02 -9.78
CA LYS A 268 -37.70 -17.91 -9.03
C LYS A 268 -38.07 -19.13 -8.19
N ASN A 269 -37.58 -20.32 -8.55
CA ASN A 269 -37.86 -21.57 -7.84
C ASN A 269 -36.67 -22.08 -7.03
N VAL A 270 -35.58 -21.31 -6.94
CA VAL A 270 -34.36 -21.69 -6.22
C VAL A 270 -34.35 -21.03 -4.84
N SER A 271 -34.14 -21.84 -3.80
CA SER A 271 -33.81 -21.31 -2.48
C SER A 271 -32.36 -20.80 -2.49
N LEU A 272 -32.19 -19.54 -2.92
CA LEU A 272 -30.89 -18.90 -3.01
C LEU A 272 -30.23 -18.77 -1.63
N GLU A 273 -30.99 -18.66 -0.54
CA GLU A 273 -30.44 -18.59 0.83
C GLU A 273 -29.53 -19.78 1.15
N ASN A 274 -29.89 -20.99 0.71
CA ASN A 274 -29.08 -22.19 0.95
C ASN A 274 -27.90 -22.35 -0.01
N HIS A 275 -27.92 -21.65 -1.14
CA HIS A 275 -26.95 -21.80 -2.23
C HIS A 275 -26.19 -20.52 -2.54
N LEU A 276 -26.36 -19.44 -1.77
CA LEU A 276 -25.83 -18.13 -2.11
C LEU A 276 -24.30 -18.18 -2.20
N SER A 277 -23.61 -18.71 -1.19
CA SER A 277 -22.13 -18.81 -1.21
C SER A 277 -21.63 -19.64 -2.39
N GLN A 278 -22.30 -20.74 -2.73
CA GLN A 278 -21.95 -21.52 -3.93
C GLN A 278 -22.17 -20.70 -5.21
N MET A 279 -23.30 -20.01 -5.31
CA MET A 279 -23.61 -19.16 -6.45
C MET A 279 -22.63 -18.00 -6.61
N MET A 280 -22.18 -17.39 -5.52
CA MET A 280 -21.20 -16.30 -5.56
C MET A 280 -19.79 -16.80 -5.90
N SER A 281 -19.47 -18.06 -5.59
CA SER A 281 -18.17 -18.66 -5.98
C SER A 281 -17.99 -18.82 -7.49
N TYR A 282 -19.08 -18.80 -8.26
CA TYR A 282 -19.02 -18.93 -9.70
C TYR A 282 -18.52 -17.66 -10.38
N PRO A 283 -17.73 -17.79 -11.47
CA PRO A 283 -17.32 -16.68 -12.33
C PRO A 283 -18.46 -16.24 -13.27
N PHE A 284 -19.58 -15.81 -12.70
CA PHE A 284 -20.66 -15.13 -13.44
C PHE A 284 -20.19 -13.77 -13.98
N SER A 285 -20.63 -13.41 -15.18
CA SER A 285 -20.42 -12.07 -15.73
C SER A 285 -21.11 -10.99 -14.91
N ASP A 286 -20.74 -9.73 -15.13
CA ASP A 286 -21.34 -8.58 -14.45
C ASP A 286 -22.85 -8.51 -14.66
N GLU A 287 -23.34 -8.85 -15.86
CA GLU A 287 -24.77 -8.89 -16.17
C GLU A 287 -25.50 -9.98 -15.37
N GLN A 288 -24.88 -11.16 -15.23
CA GLN A 288 -25.43 -12.26 -14.44
C GLN A 288 -25.44 -11.93 -12.94
N LEU A 289 -24.38 -11.27 -12.43
CA LEU A 289 -24.34 -10.75 -11.06
C LEU A 289 -25.40 -9.69 -10.79
N ALA A 290 -25.62 -8.77 -11.74
CA ALA A 290 -26.68 -7.76 -11.64
C ALA A 290 -28.07 -8.40 -11.52
N VAL A 291 -28.29 -9.50 -12.24
CA VAL A 291 -29.52 -10.30 -12.13
C VAL A 291 -29.66 -10.99 -10.77
N LEU A 292 -28.57 -11.53 -10.22
CA LEU A 292 -28.56 -12.14 -8.89
C LEU A 292 -28.87 -11.09 -7.82
N LYS A 293 -28.26 -9.90 -7.90
CA LYS A 293 -28.63 -8.78 -7.02
C LYS A 293 -30.10 -8.41 -7.17
N LYS A 294 -30.60 -8.26 -8.40
CA LYS A 294 -31.99 -7.91 -8.66
C LYS A 294 -32.96 -8.92 -8.03
N TYR A 295 -32.64 -10.22 -8.11
CA TYR A 295 -33.42 -11.26 -7.46
C TYR A 295 -33.42 -11.12 -5.93
N LEU A 296 -32.27 -10.80 -5.32
CA LEU A 296 -32.18 -10.52 -3.88
C LEU A 296 -33.02 -9.29 -3.49
N ASP A 297 -32.96 -8.22 -4.28
CA ASP A 297 -33.76 -7.00 -4.06
C ASP A 297 -35.27 -7.26 -4.17
N GLU A 298 -35.70 -8.10 -5.13
CA GLU A 298 -37.10 -8.51 -5.32
C GLU A 298 -37.59 -9.41 -4.16
N THR A 299 -36.71 -10.28 -3.65
CA THR A 299 -37.03 -11.20 -2.54
C THR A 299 -37.06 -10.49 -1.19
N TYR A 300 -36.17 -9.50 -1.00
CA TYR A 300 -35.97 -8.79 0.27
C TYR A 300 -36.11 -7.27 0.10
N PRO A 301 -37.32 -6.76 -0.22
CA PRO A 301 -37.53 -5.35 -0.52
C PRO A 301 -37.19 -4.41 0.65
N ASP A 302 -37.35 -4.91 1.87
CA ASP A 302 -37.11 -4.20 3.15
C ASP A 302 -35.67 -4.35 3.68
N GLY A 303 -34.77 -4.95 2.88
CA GLY A 303 -33.37 -5.18 3.24
C GLY A 303 -33.05 -6.64 3.54
N TYR A 304 -31.79 -7.01 3.33
CA TYR A 304 -31.34 -8.39 3.43
C TYR A 304 -31.27 -8.87 4.89
N PRO A 305 -31.62 -10.15 5.16
CA PRO A 305 -31.35 -10.79 6.45
C PRO A 305 -29.87 -10.75 6.81
N GLU A 306 -29.53 -10.63 8.11
CA GLU A 306 -28.12 -10.63 8.56
C GLU A 306 -27.34 -11.86 8.12
N SER A 307 -27.99 -13.02 7.93
CA SER A 307 -27.37 -14.24 7.42
C SER A 307 -26.85 -14.11 5.98
N LEU A 308 -27.41 -13.19 5.19
CA LEU A 308 -27.02 -12.91 3.80
C LEU A 308 -26.11 -11.67 3.69
N LEU A 309 -25.89 -10.94 4.79
CA LEU A 309 -25.07 -9.73 4.84
C LEU A 309 -23.55 -9.95 4.87
N PRO A 310 -23.01 -11.16 5.12
CA PRO A 310 -21.72 -11.56 4.57
C PRO A 310 -21.81 -11.58 3.04
N ILE A 311 -22.11 -10.42 2.46
CA ILE A 311 -22.26 -10.22 1.03
C ILE A 311 -20.90 -10.57 0.48
N GLU A 312 -20.87 -11.66 -0.27
CA GLU A 312 -19.69 -12.13 -0.92
C GLU A 312 -19.20 -11.03 -1.88
N ASP A 313 -17.88 -10.87 -1.94
CA ASP A 313 -17.16 -9.89 -2.76
C ASP A 313 -17.78 -9.61 -4.16
N PRO A 314 -18.25 -10.62 -4.93
CA PRO A 314 -18.77 -10.39 -6.28
C PRO A 314 -19.98 -9.44 -6.37
N LEU A 315 -20.78 -9.29 -5.31
CA LEU A 315 -21.92 -8.37 -5.32
C LEU A 315 -21.57 -6.98 -4.80
N LEU A 316 -20.40 -6.80 -4.17
CA LEU A 316 -20.06 -5.59 -3.45
C LEU A 316 -20.05 -4.35 -4.36
N GLY A 317 -19.55 -4.49 -5.59
CA GLY A 317 -19.55 -3.43 -6.60
C GLY A 317 -20.94 -3.00 -7.07
N LEU A 318 -21.97 -3.81 -6.82
CA LEU A 318 -23.35 -3.52 -7.19
C LEU A 318 -24.18 -2.98 -6.02
N ILE A 319 -23.69 -3.08 -4.79
CA ILE A 319 -24.37 -2.55 -3.59
C ILE A 319 -24.25 -1.03 -3.56
N THR A 320 -25.34 -0.37 -3.16
CA THR A 320 -25.36 1.09 -2.94
C THR A 320 -25.59 1.45 -1.47
N PRO A 321 -25.23 2.66 -1.02
CA PRO A 321 -25.59 3.15 0.32
C PRO A 321 -27.10 3.11 0.60
N LYS A 322 -27.92 3.25 -0.45
CA LYS A 322 -29.37 3.13 -0.35
C LYS A 322 -29.80 1.71 0.01
N ASP A 323 -29.12 0.70 -0.51
CA ASP A 323 -29.37 -0.70 -0.13
C ASP A 323 -29.00 -0.92 1.34
N ILE A 324 -27.81 -0.46 1.75
CA ILE A 324 -27.30 -0.55 3.13
C ILE A 324 -28.26 0.10 4.13
N SER A 325 -28.89 1.23 3.77
CA SER A 325 -29.83 1.94 4.65
C SER A 325 -31.03 1.11 5.07
N LYS A 326 -31.38 0.05 4.32
CA LYS A 326 -32.48 -0.87 4.62
C LYS A 326 -32.06 -2.00 5.56
N TRP A 327 -30.79 -2.38 5.55
CA TRP A 327 -30.28 -3.54 6.28
C TRP A 327 -30.45 -3.37 7.79
N LYS A 328 -30.64 -4.48 8.50
CA LYS A 328 -30.65 -4.50 9.97
C LYS A 328 -29.35 -5.14 10.45
N ILE A 329 -28.24 -4.39 10.42
CA ILE A 329 -26.92 -4.88 10.83
C ILE A 329 -26.64 -4.51 12.29
N THR A 330 -26.82 -5.48 13.18
CA THR A 330 -26.67 -5.33 14.63
C THR A 330 -25.55 -6.19 15.20
N SER A 331 -25.16 -7.26 14.50
CA SER A 331 -24.01 -8.09 14.86
C SER A 331 -22.67 -7.47 14.43
N ALA A 332 -21.70 -7.49 15.35
CA ALA A 332 -20.33 -7.09 15.05
C ALA A 332 -19.65 -8.07 14.08
N ASP A 333 -20.03 -9.35 14.11
CA ASP A 333 -19.49 -10.37 13.20
C ASP A 333 -19.96 -10.14 11.76
N THR A 334 -21.20 -9.70 11.57
CA THR A 334 -21.73 -9.33 10.24
C THR A 334 -21.05 -8.09 9.70
N LEU A 335 -20.79 -7.09 10.56
CA LEU A 335 -20.00 -5.93 10.18
C LEU A 335 -18.57 -6.34 9.77
N ALA A 336 -17.96 -7.26 10.53
CA ALA A 336 -16.63 -7.80 10.23
C ALA A 336 -16.59 -8.49 8.86
N ALA A 337 -17.51 -9.42 8.62
CA ALA A 337 -17.61 -10.13 7.34
C ALA A 337 -17.77 -9.16 6.17
N PHE A 338 -18.58 -8.11 6.30
CA PHE A 338 -18.74 -7.12 5.24
C PHE A 338 -17.46 -6.30 4.99
N LEU A 339 -16.81 -5.81 6.05
CA LEU A 339 -15.61 -4.97 5.93
C LEU A 339 -14.36 -5.76 5.48
N GLU A 340 -14.32 -7.07 5.72
CA GLU A 340 -13.26 -7.98 5.25
C GLU A 340 -13.17 -8.03 3.72
N ASN A 341 -14.29 -7.85 3.02
CA ASN A 341 -14.34 -7.71 1.56
C ASN A 341 -13.79 -6.36 1.06
N ASN A 342 -13.17 -5.55 1.92
CA ASN A 342 -12.47 -4.33 1.53
C ASN A 342 -13.31 -3.32 0.70
N PRO A 343 -14.56 -3.00 1.12
CA PRO A 343 -15.44 -2.10 0.39
C PRO A 343 -14.85 -0.72 0.10
N SER A 344 -15.49 -0.02 -0.85
CA SER A 344 -15.20 1.39 -1.09
C SER A 344 -15.42 2.22 0.19
N PRO A 345 -14.70 3.35 0.37
CA PRO A 345 -14.91 4.22 1.53
C PRO A 345 -16.36 4.68 1.71
N GLU A 346 -17.11 4.84 0.63
CA GLU A 346 -18.53 5.21 0.65
C GLU A 346 -19.40 4.11 1.26
N LEU A 347 -19.23 2.85 0.81
CA LEU A 347 -19.97 1.71 1.36
C LEU A 347 -19.55 1.39 2.80
N ALA A 348 -18.26 1.49 3.10
CA ALA A 348 -17.74 1.34 4.46
C ALA A 348 -18.34 2.39 5.41
N THR A 349 -18.46 3.65 4.95
CA THR A 349 -19.14 4.71 5.73
C THR A 349 -20.59 4.36 5.98
N ALA A 350 -21.33 4.01 4.93
CA ALA A 350 -22.75 3.70 5.04
C ALA A 350 -23.02 2.52 5.99
N VAL A 351 -22.21 1.45 5.95
CA VAL A 351 -22.42 0.27 6.80
C VAL A 351 -22.04 0.55 8.26
N ILE A 352 -20.96 1.29 8.51
CA ILE A 352 -20.53 1.66 9.86
C ILE A 352 -21.55 2.60 10.50
N GLU A 353 -22.00 3.63 9.78
CA GLU A 353 -23.06 4.54 10.26
C GLU A 353 -24.38 3.82 10.48
N ARG A 354 -24.71 2.84 9.64
CA ARG A 354 -25.90 2.02 9.83
C ARG A 354 -25.79 1.18 11.11
N TYR A 355 -24.65 0.53 11.32
CA TYR A 355 -24.38 -0.27 12.51
C TYR A 355 -24.47 0.55 13.80
N THR A 356 -23.78 1.69 13.87
CA THR A 356 -23.79 2.56 15.05
C THR A 356 -25.14 3.27 15.22
N GLY A 357 -25.81 3.64 14.12
CA GLY A 357 -27.13 4.25 14.12
C GLY A 357 -28.25 3.35 14.62
N LEU A 358 -28.07 2.02 14.52
CA LEU A 358 -28.96 1.03 15.14
C LEU A 358 -28.69 0.82 16.63
N GLY A 359 -27.72 1.54 17.22
CA GLY A 359 -27.38 1.47 18.64
C GLY A 359 -26.37 0.38 18.99
N SER A 360 -25.76 -0.28 18.01
CA SER A 360 -24.77 -1.32 18.21
C SER A 360 -23.46 -0.75 18.77
N ALA A 361 -22.84 -1.46 19.70
CA ALA A 361 -21.63 -1.00 20.39
C ALA A 361 -20.37 -1.25 19.56
N LEU A 362 -19.43 -0.29 19.57
CA LEU A 362 -18.09 -0.44 19.01
C LEU A 362 -17.20 -1.29 19.96
N ASN A 363 -17.56 -2.56 20.12
CA ASN A 363 -16.82 -3.52 20.91
C ASN A 363 -15.52 -3.95 20.20
N ASN A 364 -14.76 -4.84 20.83
CA ASN A 364 -13.48 -5.32 20.32
C ASN A 364 -13.59 -5.90 18.89
N THR A 365 -14.61 -6.72 18.61
CA THR A 365 -14.83 -7.32 17.27
C THR A 365 -15.11 -6.25 16.21
N ALA A 366 -15.99 -5.30 16.50
CA ALA A 366 -16.30 -4.21 15.58
C ALA A 366 -15.07 -3.32 15.32
N LEU A 367 -14.27 -3.02 16.36
CA LEU A 367 -13.05 -2.22 16.20
C LEU A 367 -11.96 -2.97 15.41
N MET A 368 -11.82 -4.29 15.60
CA MET A 368 -10.94 -5.12 14.78
C MET A 368 -11.35 -5.11 13.31
N ALA A 369 -12.65 -5.23 13.04
CA ALA A 369 -13.21 -5.18 11.69
C ALA A 369 -12.99 -3.83 10.99
N ILE A 370 -13.24 -2.72 11.69
CA ILE A 370 -13.00 -1.37 11.18
C ILE A 370 -11.52 -1.18 10.88
N GLY A 371 -10.65 -1.63 11.81
CA GLY A 371 -9.21 -1.59 11.67
C GLY A 371 -8.66 -0.20 11.38
N THR A 372 -7.37 -0.11 11.05
CA THR A 372 -6.73 1.15 10.63
C THR A 372 -7.37 1.75 9.38
N ARG A 373 -7.84 0.90 8.46
CA ARG A 373 -8.34 1.31 7.14
C ARG A 373 -9.58 2.21 7.23
N TYR A 374 -10.52 1.88 8.10
CA TYR A 374 -11.80 2.59 8.22
C TYR A 374 -11.91 3.41 9.50
N LEU A 375 -10.89 3.39 10.37
CA LEU A 375 -10.90 4.10 11.66
C LEU A 375 -11.28 5.58 11.54
N CYS A 376 -10.76 6.26 10.52
CA CYS A 376 -10.95 7.70 10.36
C CYS A 376 -12.35 8.09 9.87
N ILE A 377 -13.20 7.11 9.51
CA ILE A 377 -14.62 7.32 9.19
C ILE A 377 -15.42 7.61 10.46
N LEU A 378 -14.99 7.06 11.61
CA LEU A 378 -15.69 7.23 12.88
C LEU A 378 -15.68 8.70 13.31
N ASN A 379 -16.86 9.25 13.54
CA ASN A 379 -17.03 10.59 14.05
C ASN A 379 -16.71 10.67 15.57
N ALA A 380 -16.53 11.89 16.07
CA ALA A 380 -16.19 12.11 17.48
C ALA A 380 -17.25 11.61 18.47
N THR A 381 -18.52 11.53 18.07
CA THR A 381 -19.61 11.03 18.92
C THR A 381 -19.49 9.53 19.10
N ASP A 382 -19.22 8.79 18.02
CA ASP A 382 -19.10 7.34 18.06
C ASP A 382 -17.79 6.92 18.75
N LEU A 383 -16.68 7.62 18.49
CA LEU A 383 -15.41 7.38 19.19
C LEU A 383 -15.52 7.55 20.72
N LYS A 384 -16.33 8.51 21.19
CA LYS A 384 -16.53 8.72 22.62
C LYS A 384 -17.30 7.58 23.30
N LYS A 385 -18.15 6.86 22.56
CA LYS A 385 -18.91 5.70 23.05
C LYS A 385 -18.07 4.44 23.21
N ILE A 386 -16.87 4.40 22.63
CA ILE A 386 -15.96 3.25 22.77
C ILE A 386 -15.63 3.05 24.25
N ASP A 387 -15.81 1.84 24.75
CA ASP A 387 -15.32 1.45 26.07
C ASP A 387 -13.78 1.31 26.02
N PRO A 388 -13.02 1.95 26.93
CA PRO A 388 -11.57 1.80 27.00
C PRO A 388 -11.11 0.34 27.01
N SER A 389 -11.83 -0.57 27.69
CA SER A 389 -11.45 -2.00 27.73
C SER A 389 -11.51 -2.65 26.35
N SER A 390 -12.27 -2.07 25.40
CA SER A 390 -12.32 -2.55 24.03
C SER A 390 -11.02 -2.31 23.24
N LEU A 391 -10.14 -1.44 23.73
CA LEU A 391 -8.79 -1.23 23.18
C LEU A 391 -7.73 -2.14 23.83
N ASN A 392 -8.04 -2.80 24.95
CA ASN A 392 -7.09 -3.59 25.74
C ASN A 392 -6.87 -5.02 25.17
N LEU A 393 -6.61 -5.13 23.86
CA LEU A 393 -6.25 -6.41 23.22
C LEU A 393 -4.93 -6.29 22.49
N SER A 394 -4.00 -7.20 22.79
CA SER A 394 -2.69 -7.28 22.16
C SER A 394 -2.72 -7.52 20.64
N SER A 395 -3.84 -8.01 20.10
CA SER A 395 -4.06 -8.19 18.67
C SER A 395 -4.71 -6.98 17.97
N LEU A 396 -5.26 -6.02 18.72
CA LEU A 396 -5.90 -4.84 18.14
C LEU A 396 -4.86 -3.71 17.99
N SER A 397 -4.28 -3.60 16.80
CA SER A 397 -3.43 -2.47 16.42
C SER A 397 -4.22 -1.52 15.53
N LEU A 398 -4.68 -0.41 16.10
CA LEU A 398 -5.31 0.68 15.36
C LEU A 398 -4.30 1.81 15.22
N ASP A 399 -3.93 2.14 13.98
CA ASP A 399 -3.05 3.26 13.69
C ASP A 399 -3.87 4.46 13.21
N PRO A 400 -4.08 5.49 14.05
CA PRO A 400 -4.82 6.69 13.67
C PRO A 400 -3.97 7.73 12.92
N SER A 401 -2.75 7.41 12.46
CA SER A 401 -1.82 8.36 11.79
C SER A 401 -2.49 9.25 10.74
N ASN A 402 -3.39 8.68 9.94
CA ASN A 402 -4.06 9.38 8.83
C ASN A 402 -5.34 10.12 9.25
N CYS A 403 -5.77 10.00 10.51
CA CYS A 403 -7.00 10.60 11.00
C CYS A 403 -6.83 12.07 11.42
N SER A 404 -7.95 12.74 11.67
CA SER A 404 -7.96 14.08 12.24
C SER A 404 -7.31 14.13 13.63
N GLN A 405 -6.78 15.28 14.04
CA GLN A 405 -6.23 15.44 15.39
C GLN A 405 -7.27 15.16 16.49
N ILE A 406 -8.54 15.51 16.25
CA ILE A 406 -9.64 15.23 17.19
C ILE A 406 -9.80 13.72 17.40
N THR A 407 -9.75 12.94 16.32
CA THR A 407 -9.80 11.47 16.37
C THR A 407 -8.62 10.91 17.16
N LYS A 408 -7.39 11.39 16.87
CA LYS A 408 -6.18 10.99 17.58
C LYS A 408 -6.25 11.28 19.07
N ASP A 409 -6.72 12.47 19.45
CA ASP A 409 -6.85 12.89 20.84
C ASP A 409 -7.84 12.00 21.62
N ILE A 410 -9.00 11.68 21.03
CA ILE A 410 -10.01 10.82 21.66
C ILE A 410 -9.45 9.40 21.84
N LEU A 411 -8.84 8.83 20.80
CA LEU A 411 -8.30 7.47 20.84
C LEU A 411 -7.14 7.37 21.82
N TYR A 412 -6.27 8.37 21.89
CA TYR A 412 -5.19 8.42 22.88
C TYR A 412 -5.73 8.38 24.31
N ALA A 413 -6.73 9.22 24.63
CA ALA A 413 -7.33 9.24 25.96
C ALA A 413 -7.92 7.88 26.35
N LYS A 414 -8.62 7.23 25.40
CA LYS A 414 -9.18 5.88 25.61
C LYS A 414 -8.09 4.82 25.78
N ALA A 415 -7.05 4.84 24.95
CA ALA A 415 -5.94 3.90 25.05
C ALA A 415 -5.16 4.06 26.36
N LYS A 416 -4.93 5.31 26.81
CA LYS A 416 -4.28 5.60 28.10
C LYS A 416 -5.06 5.01 29.28
N GLU A 417 -6.38 5.10 29.25
CA GLU A 417 -7.26 4.50 30.27
C GLU A 417 -7.25 2.96 30.19
N ALA A 418 -7.32 2.42 28.97
CA ALA A 418 -7.28 0.98 28.69
C ALA A 418 -6.02 0.29 29.25
N TYR A 419 -4.87 0.94 29.11
CA TYR A 419 -3.56 0.41 29.52
C TYR A 419 -3.07 0.96 30.87
N SER A 420 -3.97 1.53 31.68
CA SER A 420 -3.60 2.18 32.94
C SER A 420 -2.94 1.23 33.95
N GLU A 421 -3.31 -0.06 33.95
CA GLU A 421 -2.71 -1.09 34.82
C GLU A 421 -1.28 -1.45 34.39
N GLN A 422 -0.98 -1.34 33.10
CA GLN A 422 0.34 -1.64 32.53
C GLN A 422 1.27 -0.43 32.57
N ARG A 423 0.87 0.71 33.14
CA ARG A 423 1.63 1.98 33.12
C ARG A 423 3.13 1.85 33.47
N TYR A 424 3.46 0.90 34.35
CA TYR A 424 4.82 0.65 34.85
C TYR A 424 5.49 -0.60 34.25
N SER A 425 4.86 -1.26 33.27
CA SER A 425 5.46 -2.39 32.57
C SER A 425 6.38 -1.90 31.45
N ALA A 426 7.43 -2.67 31.15
CA ALA A 426 8.30 -2.40 30.00
C ALA A 426 7.53 -2.41 28.66
N SER A 427 6.40 -3.13 28.59
CA SER A 427 5.54 -3.21 27.41
C SER A 427 4.57 -2.05 27.23
N TYR A 428 4.46 -1.12 28.19
CA TYR A 428 3.52 0.00 28.11
C TYR A 428 3.75 0.85 26.87
N TYR A 429 5.02 1.15 26.58
CA TYR A 429 5.38 1.96 25.43
C TYR A 429 4.91 1.29 24.13
N ASP A 430 5.19 0.00 23.95
CA ASP A 430 4.77 -0.76 22.77
C ASP A 430 3.26 -0.74 22.56
N MET A 431 2.46 -0.72 23.64
CA MET A 431 1.00 -0.65 23.58
C MET A 431 0.48 0.75 23.24
N ILE A 432 1.11 1.81 23.75
CA ILE A 432 0.61 3.19 23.58
C ILE A 432 1.15 3.88 22.32
N VAL A 433 2.29 3.42 21.78
CA VAL A 433 2.97 4.00 20.60
C VAL A 433 2.02 4.36 19.45
N PRO A 434 1.10 3.48 19.01
CA PRO A 434 0.20 3.78 17.89
C PRO A 434 -0.65 5.04 18.12
N TYR A 435 -0.95 5.36 19.39
CA TYR A 435 -1.85 6.46 19.74
C TYR A 435 -1.14 7.75 20.16
N LEU A 436 0.21 7.76 20.23
CA LEU A 436 0.98 8.89 20.77
C LEU A 436 0.80 10.20 20.00
N GLU A 437 0.33 10.15 18.76
CA GLU A 437 0.02 11.36 17.98
C GLU A 437 -1.11 12.19 18.59
N GLY A 438 -1.95 11.59 19.45
CA GLY A 438 -2.96 12.30 20.26
C GLY A 438 -2.48 12.73 21.65
N ALA A 439 -1.23 12.40 22.03
CA ALA A 439 -0.77 12.55 23.40
C ALA A 439 -0.53 14.02 23.80
N PRO A 440 -1.07 14.48 24.95
CA PRO A 440 -0.75 15.80 25.47
C PRO A 440 0.70 15.85 25.95
N ALA A 441 1.26 17.06 25.96
CA ALA A 441 2.63 17.33 26.39
C ALA A 441 3.00 16.72 27.74
N GLU A 442 2.07 16.73 28.70
CA GLU A 442 2.28 16.19 30.04
C GLU A 442 2.62 14.70 30.02
N ASP A 443 1.92 13.92 29.19
CA ASP A 443 2.13 12.48 29.11
C ASP A 443 3.43 12.13 28.37
N LEU A 444 3.79 12.91 27.34
CA LEU A 444 5.07 12.78 26.66
C LEU A 444 6.25 13.11 27.60
N ARG A 445 6.11 14.11 28.47
CA ARG A 445 7.10 14.41 29.53
C ARG A 445 7.21 13.32 30.58
N ALA A 446 6.12 12.57 30.84
CA ALA A 446 6.18 11.40 31.69
C ALA A 446 6.93 10.26 30.98
N LEU A 447 6.63 10.00 29.71
CA LEU A 447 7.30 8.98 28.89
C LEU A 447 8.79 9.24 28.69
N SER A 448 9.22 10.51 28.56
CA SER A 448 10.63 10.84 28.38
C SER A 448 11.51 10.43 29.57
N LYS A 449 10.93 10.19 30.75
CA LYS A 449 11.67 9.73 31.93
C LYS A 449 12.03 8.25 31.88
N GLU A 450 11.36 7.48 31.02
CA GLU A 450 11.51 6.03 30.88
C GLU A 450 12.48 5.63 29.75
N ASN A 451 13.07 6.59 29.03
CA ASN A 451 14.04 6.36 27.95
C ASN A 451 13.55 5.37 26.86
N VAL A 452 12.37 5.64 26.30
CA VAL A 452 11.59 4.69 25.48
C VAL A 452 12.12 4.43 24.05
N ASN A 453 13.24 5.03 23.66
CA ASN A 453 13.84 4.91 22.31
C ASN A 453 12.83 5.13 21.17
N MET A 454 12.07 6.22 21.24
CA MET A 454 11.09 6.62 20.25
C MET A 454 11.73 6.81 18.88
N ASN A 455 11.08 6.28 17.84
CA ASN A 455 11.50 6.49 16.46
C ASN A 455 11.33 7.97 16.08
N ILE A 456 12.27 8.51 15.31
CA ILE A 456 12.18 9.89 14.81
C ILE A 456 10.90 10.12 13.99
N SER A 457 10.42 9.09 13.28
CA SER A 457 9.16 9.12 12.55
C SER A 457 7.95 9.32 13.45
N THR A 458 7.93 8.70 14.65
CA THR A 458 6.88 8.92 15.65
C THR A 458 6.96 10.35 16.21
N LEU A 459 8.17 10.82 16.56
CA LEU A 459 8.38 12.19 17.04
C LEU A 459 7.89 13.24 16.04
N MET A 460 8.16 13.03 14.75
CA MET A 460 7.74 13.88 13.64
C MET A 460 6.22 13.98 13.48
N LYS A 461 5.48 12.95 13.91
CA LYS A 461 4.01 12.89 13.78
C LYS A 461 3.26 13.29 15.06
N LEU A 462 3.95 13.55 16.16
CA LEU A 462 3.32 14.02 17.39
C LEU A 462 2.51 15.30 17.14
N ARG A 463 1.39 15.47 17.87
CA ARG A 463 0.62 16.71 17.81
C ARG A 463 1.51 17.92 18.06
N ARG A 464 1.34 18.92 17.19
CA ARG A 464 2.29 20.04 17.05
C ARG A 464 2.44 20.80 18.36
N ASP A 465 1.35 21.12 19.03
CA ASP A 465 1.36 21.86 20.29
C ASP A 465 2.08 21.11 21.42
N SER A 466 1.90 19.77 21.51
CA SER A 466 2.63 18.96 22.47
C SER A 466 4.13 18.97 22.20
N LEU A 467 4.55 18.69 20.96
CA LEU A 467 5.97 18.69 20.58
C LEU A 467 6.63 20.05 20.85
N MET A 468 5.96 21.15 20.49
CA MET A 468 6.49 22.51 20.67
C MET A 468 6.70 22.90 22.14
N SER A 469 6.10 22.16 23.08
CA SER A 469 6.23 22.40 24.52
C SER A 469 7.31 21.55 25.19
N LEU A 470 7.90 20.59 24.48
CA LEU A 470 8.95 19.71 25.01
C LEU A 470 10.30 20.43 25.02
N LYS A 471 11.08 20.18 26.07
CA LYS A 471 12.47 20.66 26.22
C LYS A 471 13.46 19.73 25.51
N PRO A 472 14.69 20.20 25.20
CA PRO A 472 15.74 19.35 24.61
C PRO A 472 15.99 18.06 25.40
N SER A 473 16.09 18.14 26.73
CA SER A 473 16.28 16.95 27.59
C SER A 473 15.10 15.97 27.55
N GLU A 474 13.89 16.44 27.30
CA GLU A 474 12.69 15.60 27.20
C GLU A 474 12.65 14.90 25.83
N VAL A 475 13.00 15.61 24.75
CA VAL A 475 13.17 14.99 23.42
C VAL A 475 14.30 13.96 23.42
N GLN A 476 15.40 14.24 24.14
CA GLN A 476 16.47 13.28 24.36
C GLN A 476 15.96 12.01 25.06
N GLY A 477 15.17 12.16 26.13
CA GLY A 477 14.60 11.03 26.85
C GLY A 477 13.52 10.26 26.05
N LEU A 478 12.85 10.91 25.09
CA LEU A 478 11.94 10.22 24.19
C LEU A 478 12.70 9.41 23.15
N LEU A 479 13.60 10.03 22.38
CA LEU A 479 14.36 9.37 21.30
C LEU A 479 15.37 8.34 21.82
N GLY A 480 15.82 8.51 23.06
CA GLY A 480 16.87 7.71 23.67
C GLY A 480 18.19 7.80 22.90
N GLN A 481 19.18 6.99 23.26
CA GLN A 481 20.54 7.15 22.75
C GLN A 481 20.69 6.75 21.27
N MET A 482 19.90 5.77 20.80
CA MET A 482 20.04 5.21 19.45
C MET A 482 19.41 6.08 18.36
N ASN A 483 18.25 6.66 18.63
CA ASN A 483 17.53 7.48 17.64
C ASN A 483 17.82 8.97 17.79
N LEU A 484 18.52 9.41 18.85
CA LEU A 484 18.89 10.81 19.03
C LEU A 484 19.75 11.37 17.87
N PRO A 485 20.77 10.66 17.35
CA PRO A 485 21.56 11.15 16.21
C PRO A 485 20.71 11.42 14.97
N ASP A 486 19.63 10.65 14.75
CA ASP A 486 18.74 10.83 13.60
C ASP A 486 18.08 12.21 13.60
N LEU A 487 17.85 12.81 14.78
CA LEU A 487 17.26 14.15 14.90
C LEU A 487 18.02 15.21 14.07
N LYS A 488 19.34 15.03 13.90
CA LYS A 488 20.18 15.93 13.07
C LYS A 488 19.77 15.92 11.60
N ALA A 489 19.43 14.75 11.05
CA ALA A 489 18.99 14.63 9.66
C ALA A 489 17.69 15.40 9.39
N TRP A 490 16.88 15.62 10.43
CA TRP A 490 15.60 16.32 10.36
C TRP A 490 15.66 17.77 10.87
N GLU A 491 16.86 18.32 11.14
CA GLU A 491 17.01 19.67 11.69
C GLU A 491 16.38 20.76 10.79
N SER A 492 16.35 20.48 9.49
CA SER A 492 15.75 21.35 8.48
C SER A 492 14.34 20.93 8.10
N THR A 493 13.70 19.98 8.77
CA THR A 493 12.35 19.51 8.39
C THR A 493 11.31 19.90 9.44
N SER A 494 10.14 20.39 9.01
CA SER A 494 9.00 20.62 9.92
C SER A 494 8.44 19.26 10.40
N PRO A 495 8.07 19.08 11.68
CA PRO A 495 7.97 20.11 12.72
C PRO A 495 9.26 20.37 13.53
N ILE A 496 10.31 19.56 13.36
CA ILE A 496 11.54 19.62 14.17
C ILE A 496 12.25 20.97 14.05
N ARG A 497 12.35 21.51 12.83
CA ARG A 497 12.91 22.84 12.57
C ARG A 497 12.24 23.93 13.43
N GLU A 498 10.92 23.90 13.54
CA GLU A 498 10.20 24.90 14.36
C GLU A 498 10.35 24.65 15.85
N TRP A 499 10.46 23.39 16.27
CA TRP A 499 10.77 23.05 17.65
C TRP A 499 12.16 23.58 18.04
N ILE A 500 13.20 23.34 17.22
CA ILE A 500 14.57 23.83 17.41
C ILE A 500 14.59 25.35 17.62
N ARG A 501 13.88 26.11 16.77
CA ARG A 501 13.82 27.58 16.83
C ARG A 501 13.18 28.13 18.11
N ARG A 502 12.46 27.31 18.87
CA ARG A 502 11.87 27.69 20.17
C ARG A 502 12.80 27.44 21.36
N GLN A 503 13.87 26.67 21.16
CA GLN A 503 14.80 26.30 22.22
C GLN A 503 15.97 27.28 22.30
N GLN A 504 16.58 27.40 23.48
CA GLN A 504 17.84 28.11 23.65
C GLN A 504 18.98 27.28 23.04
N GLN A 505 19.87 27.92 22.27
CA GLN A 505 21.00 27.22 21.65
C GLN A 505 21.87 26.44 22.67
N PRO A 506 22.19 26.98 23.87
CA PRO A 506 22.94 26.21 24.87
C PRO A 506 22.24 24.96 25.39
N ASP A 507 20.91 24.88 25.34
CA ASP A 507 20.18 23.68 25.74
C ASP A 507 20.15 22.64 24.61
N LEU A 508 20.19 23.07 23.35
CA LEU A 508 20.38 22.19 22.19
C LEU A 508 21.81 21.64 22.15
N ASP A 509 22.81 22.45 22.49
CA ASP A 509 24.21 22.06 22.48
C ASP A 509 24.49 20.92 23.48
N LYS A 510 23.76 20.87 24.60
CA LYS A 510 23.83 19.78 25.59
C LYS A 510 23.44 18.41 25.02
N LEU A 511 22.73 18.35 23.89
CA LEU A 511 22.39 17.10 23.22
C LEU A 511 23.60 16.44 22.52
N GLY A 512 24.67 17.20 22.26
CA GLY A 512 25.91 16.66 21.69
C GLY A 512 25.84 16.22 20.22
N ILE A 513 24.72 16.44 19.53
CA ILE A 513 24.50 16.04 18.12
C ILE A 513 24.66 17.20 17.11
N GLY A 514 25.08 18.38 17.58
CA GLY A 514 25.38 19.53 16.72
C GLY A 514 24.15 20.16 16.05
N LEU A 515 23.00 20.19 16.72
CA LEU A 515 21.82 20.93 16.24
C LEU A 515 22.08 22.44 16.24
N THR A 516 21.64 23.13 15.20
CA THR A 516 21.80 24.58 15.05
C THR A 516 20.49 25.27 14.72
N GLY A 517 20.38 26.56 15.06
CA GLY A 517 19.20 27.38 14.75
C GLY A 517 18.27 27.66 15.94
N GLY A 518 18.73 27.37 17.17
CA GLY A 518 18.08 27.81 18.40
C GLY A 518 18.28 29.30 18.67
N ILE A 519 17.62 29.79 19.71
CA ILE A 519 17.71 31.19 20.15
C ILE A 519 19.11 31.42 20.75
N PRO A 520 19.90 32.37 20.20
CA PRO A 520 21.22 32.68 20.74
C PRO A 520 21.08 33.39 22.10
N VAL A 521 21.96 33.04 23.03
CA VAL A 521 22.05 33.75 24.31
C VAL A 521 23.01 34.92 24.16
N GLY A 522 22.47 36.13 24.01
CA GLY A 522 23.24 37.37 23.95
C GLY A 522 22.38 38.60 23.68
N TYR A 523 22.76 39.74 24.29
CA TYR A 523 22.17 41.04 23.96
C TYR A 523 22.65 41.47 22.56
N ILE A 524 21.73 41.90 21.70
CA ILE A 524 22.13 42.67 20.51
C ILE A 524 22.69 44.00 21.03
N ASN A 525 24.01 44.16 21.02
CA ASN A 525 24.62 45.48 21.18
C ASN A 525 24.29 46.28 19.92
N ILE A 526 23.17 47.01 19.94
CA ILE A 526 22.92 48.05 18.95
C ILE A 526 23.91 49.17 19.26
N VAL A 527 25.12 49.07 18.70
CA VAL A 527 26.03 50.19 18.65
C VAL A 527 25.41 51.20 17.70
N THR A 528 24.66 52.16 18.25
CA THR A 528 24.26 53.35 17.49
C THR A 528 25.54 54.02 16.99
N PRO A 529 25.75 54.15 15.68
CA PRO A 529 26.92 54.86 15.18
C PRO A 529 26.86 56.30 15.70
N LYS A 530 27.90 56.73 16.42
CA LYS A 530 28.11 58.15 16.71
C LYS A 530 28.28 58.85 15.37
N PHE A 531 27.31 59.67 14.99
CA PHE A 531 27.53 60.65 13.94
C PHE A 531 28.49 61.70 14.49
N ASP A 532 29.70 61.75 13.93
CA ASP A 532 30.59 62.89 14.12
C ASP A 532 29.92 64.15 13.53
N GLN A 533 30.00 65.25 14.26
CA GLN A 533 29.48 66.54 13.83
C GLN A 533 30.09 66.94 12.47
N PRO A 534 29.28 67.48 11.53
CA PRO A 534 29.79 67.86 10.22
C PRO A 534 30.78 69.02 10.35
N SER A 535 31.99 68.79 9.85
CA SER A 535 33.01 69.82 9.66
C SER A 535 32.49 70.90 8.70
N SER A 536 32.57 72.14 9.15
CA SER A 536 32.21 73.36 8.41
C SER A 536 33.22 73.63 7.29
N ALA A 537 32.83 73.33 6.03
CA ALA A 537 33.48 73.82 4.82
C ALA A 537 32.42 74.17 3.75
N PRO A 538 32.65 75.21 2.91
CA PRO A 538 31.57 75.88 2.19
C PRO A 538 31.13 75.14 0.92
N LEU A 539 29.83 75.18 0.64
CA LEU A 539 29.21 74.71 -0.60
C LEU A 539 29.76 75.46 -1.82
N GLY A 540 30.57 74.78 -2.62
CA GLY A 540 31.01 75.23 -3.93
C GLY A 540 31.30 74.04 -4.84
N ALA A 541 30.46 73.87 -5.87
CA ALA A 541 30.68 73.04 -7.05
C ALA A 541 30.61 71.50 -6.94
N VAL A 542 29.48 70.93 -6.48
CA VAL A 542 29.05 69.57 -6.89
C VAL A 542 27.52 69.51 -7.08
N ALA A 543 26.96 70.45 -7.84
CA ALA A 543 25.53 70.49 -8.16
C ALA A 543 25.22 70.17 -9.64
N MET A 544 26.16 69.56 -10.38
CA MET A 544 26.02 69.35 -11.83
C MET A 544 26.43 67.95 -12.33
N LEU A 545 26.24 66.90 -11.51
CA LEU A 545 26.44 65.51 -11.97
C LEU A 545 25.29 64.56 -11.64
N LEU A 546 24.20 65.04 -11.03
CA LEU A 546 23.05 64.20 -10.62
C LEU A 546 21.85 64.23 -11.58
N HIS A 547 22.00 64.76 -12.80
CA HIS A 547 20.91 64.83 -13.79
C HIS A 547 21.07 63.91 -15.01
N LEU A 548 22.01 62.96 -15.02
CA LEU A 548 22.20 62.04 -16.16
C LEU A 548 22.01 60.54 -15.85
N LEU A 549 21.66 60.18 -14.61
CA LEU A 549 21.40 58.79 -14.22
C LEU A 549 19.96 58.26 -14.44
N PRO A 550 18.88 59.06 -14.55
CA PRO A 550 17.55 58.49 -14.80
C PRO A 550 17.34 58.00 -16.24
N ALA A 551 18.13 58.47 -17.21
CA ALA A 551 17.95 58.18 -18.63
C ALA A 551 18.60 56.85 -19.08
N LEU A 552 19.49 56.25 -18.27
CA LEU A 552 20.22 55.02 -18.60
C LEU A 552 19.55 53.74 -18.06
N LEU A 553 18.55 53.87 -17.18
CA LEU A 553 17.82 52.74 -16.58
C LEU A 553 16.58 52.31 -17.37
N ILE A 554 16.08 53.14 -18.29
CA ILE A 554 14.88 52.84 -19.09
C ILE A 554 15.21 52.06 -20.38
N THR A 555 16.43 52.14 -20.89
CA THR A 555 16.88 51.40 -22.09
C THR A 555 17.26 49.95 -21.81
N PHE A 556 17.50 49.56 -20.55
CA PHE A 556 17.83 48.17 -20.19
C PHE A 556 16.60 47.29 -19.92
N LEU A 557 15.41 47.87 -19.71
CA LEU A 557 14.18 47.13 -19.38
C LEU A 557 13.35 46.69 -20.60
N THR A 558 13.71 47.11 -21.82
CA THR A 558 12.98 46.75 -23.05
C THR A 558 13.70 45.73 -23.94
N MET A 559 14.78 45.09 -23.46
CA MET A 559 15.55 44.09 -24.22
C MET A 559 15.64 42.71 -23.52
N SER A 560 14.74 42.42 -22.57
CA SER A 560 14.69 41.10 -21.90
C SER A 560 13.31 40.44 -21.90
N VAL A 561 12.42 40.86 -22.81
CA VAL A 561 11.21 40.10 -23.16
C VAL A 561 11.14 40.00 -24.69
N LEU A 562 11.80 38.98 -25.22
CA LEU A 562 11.48 38.32 -26.48
C LEU A 562 12.10 36.93 -26.48
#